data_AF-A0A7K2Y005-F1
#
_entry.id   AF-A0A7K2Y005-F1
#
_cell.length_a   1.000
_cell.length_b   1.000
_cell.length_c   1.000
_cell.angle_alpha   90.00
_cell.angle_beta   90.00
_cell.angle_gamma   90.00
#
_symmetry.space_group_name_H-M   'P 1'
#
loop_
_entity.id
_entity.type
_entity.pdbx_description
1 polymer ?
#
loop_
_entity_poly.entity_id
_entity_poly.type
_entity_poly.pdbx_seq_one_letter_code
_entity_poly.pdbx_strand_id
1 'polypeptide(L)' 'MSSDKQWSDDVVRMRRDAEALELRAQRADDAAERAQLMEKAVSLRVKCEELGGPESATMDPM' A
#
# COMPACT_ATOMS: atom_id res chain seq x y z
N MET A 1 9.50 2.76 23.11
CA MET A 1 8.90 3.62 22.07
C MET A 1 9.65 3.54 20.73
N SER A 2 10.22 2.39 20.36
CA SER A 2 10.98 2.24 19.10
C SER A 2 10.27 1.40 18.05
N SER A 3 9.38 0.50 18.45
CA SER A 3 8.62 -0.36 17.53
C SER A 3 7.62 0.44 16.69
N ASP A 4 6.92 1.42 17.28
CA ASP A 4 5.91 2.22 16.55
C ASP A 4 6.51 3.10 15.45
N LYS A 5 7.75 3.58 15.65
CA LYS A 5 8.49 4.37 14.64
C LYS A 5 8.97 3.51 13.48
N GLN A 6 9.49 2.32 13.79
CA GLN A 6 9.95 1.36 12.78
C GLN A 6 8.79 0.86 11.91
N TRP A 7 7.63 0.58 12.53
CA TRP A 7 6.41 0.20 11.82
C TRP A 7 5.88 1.35 10.95
N SER A 8 5.96 2.59 11.42
CA SER A 8 5.58 3.76 10.61
C SER A 8 6.43 3.92 9.35
N ASP A 9 7.75 3.74 9.45
CA ASP A 9 8.65 3.86 8.29
C ASP A 9 8.43 2.74 7.26
N ASP A 10 8.15 1.52 7.72
CA ASP A 10 7.83 0.39 6.84
C ASP A 10 6.49 0.59 6.12
N VAL A 11 5.45 1.08 6.81
CA VAL A 11 4.15 1.41 6.18
C VAL A 11 4.30 2.55 5.17
N VAL A 12 5.08 3.58 5.47
CA VAL A 12 5.37 4.67 4.53
C VAL A 12 6.10 4.16 3.29
N ARG A 13 7.08 3.26 3.46
CA ARG A 13 7.78 2.65 2.33
C ARG A 13 6.84 1.81 1.47
N MET A 14 6.01 0.97 2.08
CA MET A 14 5.04 0.14 1.35
C MET A 14 4.01 0.97 0.58
N ARG A 15 3.56 2.12 1.12
CA ARG A 15 2.68 3.05 0.39
C ARG A 15 3.35 3.63 -0.85
N ARG A 16 4.61 4.07 -0.74
CA ARG A 16 5.39 4.59 -1.88
C ARG A 16 5.63 3.51 -2.94
N ASP A 17 5.92 2.29 -2.51
CA ASP A 17 6.11 1.15 -3.42
C ASP A 17 4.82 0.81 -4.18
N ALA A 18 3.65 0.89 -3.52
CA ALA A 18 2.36 0.72 -4.17
C ALA A 18 2.11 1.81 -5.24
N GLU A 19 2.34 3.08 -4.92
CA GLU A 19 2.22 4.19 -5.89
C GLU A 19 3.16 4.02 -7.09
N ALA A 20 4.40 3.59 -6.85
CA ALA A 20 5.37 3.34 -7.92
C ALA A 20 4.92 2.20 -8.86
N LEU A 21 4.31 1.15 -8.31
CA LEU A 21 3.74 0.05 -9.10
C LEU A 21 2.57 0.51 -9.96
N GLU A 22 1.69 1.37 -9.45
CA GLU A 22 0.58 1.92 -10.24
C GLU A 22 1.06 2.83 -11.36
N LEU A 23 2.03 3.71 -11.09
CA LEU A 23 2.64 4.55 -12.12
C LEU A 23 3.30 3.71 -13.22
N ARG A 24 3.93 2.59 -12.84
CA ARG A 24 4.45 1.61 -13.81
C ARG A 24 3.33 0.94 -14.58
N ALA A 25 2.25 0.53 -13.91
CA ALA A 25 1.10 -0.09 -14.56
C ALA A 25 0.45 0.83 -15.59
N GLN A 26 0.34 2.13 -15.30
CA GLN A 26 -0.18 3.14 -16.23
C GLN A 26 0.70 3.33 -17.47
N ARG A 27 2.00 3.06 -17.36
CA ARG A 27 2.97 3.16 -18.45
C ARG A 27 3.23 1.82 -19.17
N ALA A 28 2.64 0.73 -18.68
CA ALA A 28 2.83 -0.60 -19.24
C ALA A 28 1.91 -0.80 -20.46
N ASP A 29 2.53 -1.06 -21.61
CA ASP A 29 1.84 -1.32 -22.86
C ASP A 29 1.19 -2.72 -22.87
N ASP A 30 1.79 -3.68 -22.16
CA ASP A 30 1.26 -5.03 -22.02
C ASP A 30 0.14 -5.12 -20.97
N ALA A 31 -0.98 -5.73 -21.36
CA ALA A 31 -2.15 -5.84 -20.51
C ALA A 31 -1.96 -6.80 -19.33
N ALA A 32 -1.18 -7.88 -19.50
CA ALA A 32 -0.90 -8.83 -18.44
C ALA A 32 0.09 -8.23 -17.44
N GLU A 33 1.12 -7.52 -17.91
CA GLU A 33 2.06 -6.78 -17.06
C GLU A 33 1.35 -5.71 -16.24
N ARG A 34 0.48 -4.91 -16.87
CA ARG A 34 -0.34 -3.92 -16.16
C ARG A 34 -1.20 -4.55 -15.06
N ALA A 35 -1.84 -5.68 -15.35
CA ALA A 35 -2.66 -6.40 -14.37
C ALA A 35 -1.82 -6.88 -13.18
N GLN A 36 -0.64 -7.47 -13.43
CA GLN A 36 0.27 -7.92 -12.37
C GLN A 36 0.80 -6.77 -11.51
N LEU A 37 1.12 -5.63 -12.12
CA LEU A 37 1.59 -4.45 -11.39
C LEU A 37 0.49 -3.86 -10.51
N MET A 38 -0.74 -3.77 -11.02
CA MET A 38 -1.93 -3.38 -10.26
C MET A 38 -2.20 -4.34 -9.09
N GLU A 39 -2.17 -5.66 -9.32
CA GLU A 39 -2.39 -6.67 -8.27
C GLU A 39 -1.37 -6.56 -7.13
N LYS A 40 -0.09 -6.34 -7.47
CA LYS A 40 0.97 -6.09 -6.49
C LYS A 40 0.74 -4.80 -5.71
N ALA A 41 0.31 -3.73 -6.37
CA ALA A 41 0.01 -2.46 -5.71
C ALA A 41 -1.16 -2.60 -4.70
N VAL A 42 -2.23 -3.30 -5.09
CA VAL A 42 -3.38 -3.59 -4.21
C VAL A 42 -2.93 -4.42 -3.01
N SER A 43 -2.14 -5.47 -3.24
CA SER A 43 -1.64 -6.33 -2.17
C SER A 43 -0.80 -5.56 -1.13
N LEU A 44 0.01 -4.59 -1.58
CA LEU A 44 0.77 -3.72 -0.68
C LEU A 44 -0.12 -2.79 0.13
N ARG A 45 -1.22 -2.27 -0.44
CA ARG A 45 -2.17 -1.42 0.30
C ARG A 45 -2.92 -2.18 1.37
N VAL A 46 -3.43 -3.36 1.05
CA VAL A 46 -4.08 -4.24 2.05
C VAL A 46 -3.11 -4.51 3.20
N LYS A 47 -1.85 -4.84 2.89
CA LYS A 47 -0.83 -5.04 3.91
C LYS A 47 -0.51 -3.78 4.72
N CYS A 48 -0.57 -2.60 4.11
CA CYS A 48 -0.43 -1.33 4.83
C CYS A 48 -1.59 -1.08 5.79
N GLU A 49 -2.82 -1.45 5.42
CA GLU A 49 -4.01 -1.33 6.27
C GLU A 49 -3.95 -2.30 7.44
N GLU A 50 -3.53 -3.55 7.20
CA GLU A 50 -3.31 -4.55 8.23
C GLU A 50 -2.20 -4.14 9.22
N LEU A 51 -1.11 -3.57 8.71
CA LEU A 51 0.02 -3.10 9.54
C LEU A 51 -0.26 -1.76 10.23
N GLY A 52 -1.08 -0.90 9.62
CA GLY A 52 -1.50 0.39 10.18
C GLY A 52 -2.51 0.26 11.33
N GLY A 53 -3.09 -0.93 11.51
CA GLY A 53 -3.97 -1.26 12.62
C GLY A 53 -5.34 -0.56 12.60
N PRO A 54 -6.30 -1.06 13.42
CA PRO A 54 -7.63 -0.47 13.57
C PRO A 54 -7.65 0.96 14.15
N GLU A 55 -6.51 1.55 14.52
CA GLU A 55 -6.44 2.93 15.02
C GLU A 55 -6.65 4.00 13.92
N SER A 56 -6.54 3.63 12.63
CA SER A 56 -7.00 4.49 11.52
C SER A 56 -8.47 4.28 11.16
N ALA A 57 -9.12 3.26 11.76
CA ALA A 57 -10.55 3.05 11.69
C ALA A 57 -11.24 3.71 12.90
N THR A 58 -10.96 4.99 13.16
CA THR A 58 -12.04 5.88 13.60
C THR A 58 -13.00 6.04 12.43
N MET A 59 -13.76 4.98 12.17
CA MET A 59 -15.12 5.11 11.69
C MET A 59 -15.81 5.99 12.73
N ASP A 60 -16.09 7.23 12.33
CA ASP A 60 -17.01 8.09 13.04
C ASP A 60 -18.34 7.33 13.13
N PRO A 61 -18.85 6.99 14.33
CA PRO A 61 -20.16 6.35 14.43
C PRO A 61 -21.21 7.38 14.02
N MET A 62 -21.78 7.23 12.83
CA MET A 62 -23.06 7.86 12.49
C MET A 62 -24.21 7.19 13.25
#